data_AF-A0A6P8M1C5-F1
#
_entry.id   AF-A0A6P8M1C5-F1
#
_cell.length_a   1.000
_cell.length_b   1.000
_cell.length_c   1.000
_cell.angle_alpha   90.00
_cell.angle_beta   90.00
_cell.angle_gamma   90.00
#
_symmetry.space_group_name_H-M   'P 1'
#
loop_
_entity.id
_entity.type
_entity.pdbx_description
1 polymer ?
#
loop_
_entity_poly.entity_id
_entity_poly.type
_entity_poly.pdbx_seq_one_letter_code
_entity_poly.pdbx_strand_id
1 'polypeptide(L)'
;MDFPRSLTISIFLVLLLNADRIVSVAEGISIFSFIHDLIQYNVAGIPLIHEQTQWHFDPEDGKQRRIRYEKENGRHGEIAIAKIGMGVGIQEPLIRSA
;
A
#
# COMPACT_ATOMS: atom_id res chain seq x y z
N MET A 1 -54.70 19.01 -11.82
CA MET A 1 -53.65 18.45 -12.70
C MET A 1 -52.36 18.40 -11.90
N ASP A 2 -52.24 17.45 -10.98
CA ASP A 2 -51.07 17.31 -10.10
C ASP A 2 -50.04 16.33 -10.70
N PHE A 3 -49.95 16.32 -12.02
CA PHE A 3 -49.07 15.43 -12.79
C PHE A 3 -47.62 15.40 -12.27
N PRO A 4 -46.96 16.54 -11.97
CA PRO A 4 -45.59 16.48 -11.44
C PRO A 4 -45.53 15.89 -10.04
N ARG A 5 -46.55 16.07 -9.20
CA ARG A 5 -46.61 15.50 -7.84
C ARG A 5 -46.89 14.01 -7.88
N SER A 6 -47.78 13.58 -8.77
CA SER A 6 -48.06 12.17 -9.01
C SER A 6 -46.84 11.45 -9.59
N LEU A 7 -46.10 12.11 -10.48
CA LEU A 7 -44.85 11.60 -11.04
C LEU A 7 -43.75 11.44 -9.97
N THR A 8 -43.55 12.45 -9.11
CA THR A 8 -42.54 12.36 -8.03
C THR A 8 -42.89 11.26 -7.03
N ILE A 9 -44.16 11.13 -6.64
CA ILE A 9 -44.63 10.06 -5.76
C ILE A 9 -44.43 8.69 -6.43
N SER A 10 -44.75 8.57 -7.71
CA SER A 10 -44.58 7.31 -8.45
C SER A 10 -43.11 6.91 -8.54
N ILE A 11 -42.21 7.85 -8.83
CA ILE A 11 -40.76 7.61 -8.84
C ILE A 11 -40.28 7.16 -7.46
N PHE A 12 -40.69 7.85 -6.39
CA PHE A 12 -40.32 7.47 -5.02
C PHE A 12 -40.83 6.08 -4.64
N LEU A 13 -42.08 5.75 -5.01
CA LEU A 13 -42.68 4.45 -4.73
C LEU A 13 -41.97 3.32 -5.49
N VAL A 14 -41.60 3.55 -6.75
CA VAL A 14 -40.82 2.62 -7.55
C VAL A 14 -39.43 2.41 -6.93
N LEU A 15 -38.77 3.46 -6.46
CA LEU A 15 -37.47 3.35 -5.79
C LEU A 15 -37.56 2.58 -4.47
N LEU A 16 -38.59 2.84 -3.65
CA LEU A 16 -38.82 2.14 -2.38
C LEU A 16 -39.16 0.65 -2.59
N LEU A 17 -40.02 0.33 -3.56
CA LEU A 17 -40.41 -1.05 -3.87
C LEU A 17 -39.29 -1.86 -4.52
N ASN A 18 -38.32 -1.20 -5.15
CA ASN A 18 -37.14 -1.84 -5.72
C ASN A 18 -35.90 -1.71 -4.83
N ALA A 19 -35.99 -1.12 -3.63
CA ALA A 19 -34.85 -0.97 -2.72
C ALA A 19 -34.25 -2.34 -2.37
N ASP A 20 -35.08 -3.34 -2.09
CA ASP A 20 -34.64 -4.72 -1.84
C ASP A 20 -33.97 -5.36 -3.07
N ARG A 21 -34.39 -5.01 -4.29
CA ARG A 21 -33.74 -5.50 -5.52
C ARG A 21 -32.46 -4.76 -5.86
N ILE A 22 -32.36 -3.46 -5.56
CA ILE A 22 -31.13 -2.68 -5.68
C ILE A 22 -30.08 -3.20 -4.68
N VAL A 23 -30.52 -3.56 -3.47
CA VAL A 23 -29.68 -4.21 -2.46
C VAL A 23 -29.34 -5.65 -2.86
N SER A 24 -30.26 -6.40 -3.46
CA SER A 24 -30.02 -7.78 -3.92
C SER A 24 -29.12 -7.88 -5.16
N VAL A 25 -29.10 -6.88 -6.05
CA VAL A 25 -28.10 -6.81 -7.15
C VAL A 25 -26.70 -6.48 -6.61
N ALA A 26 -26.60 -5.92 -5.40
CA ALA A 26 -25.35 -5.77 -4.66
C ALA A 26 -24.97 -7.04 -3.88
N GLU A 27 -25.19 -8.22 -4.46
CA GLU A 27 -24.82 -9.55 -3.95
C GLU A 27 -23.31 -9.75 -3.70
N GLY A 28 -22.48 -8.70 -3.73
CA GLY A 28 -21.06 -8.75 -3.43
C GLY A 28 -20.49 -7.57 -2.63
N ILE A 29 -21.30 -6.57 -2.23
CA ILE A 29 -20.79 -5.44 -1.45
C ILE A 29 -21.43 -5.47 -0.08
N SER A 30 -20.79 -6.18 0.84
CA SER A 30 -21.12 -6.08 2.26
C SER A 30 -20.96 -4.63 2.70
N ILE A 31 -21.92 -4.08 3.45
CA ILE A 31 -21.78 -2.75 4.06
C ILE A 31 -20.47 -2.67 4.87
N PHE A 32 -20.06 -3.80 5.46
CA PHE A 32 -18.78 -3.94 6.13
C PHE A 32 -17.59 -3.75 5.17
N SER A 33 -17.59 -4.37 3.98
CA SER A 33 -16.49 -4.21 3.02
C SER A 33 -16.42 -2.79 2.48
N PHE A 34 -17.57 -2.13 2.26
CA PHE A 34 -17.59 -0.73 1.86
C PHE A 34 -16.97 0.20 2.93
N ILE A 35 -17.38 0.06 4.19
CA ILE A 35 -16.84 0.87 5.29
C ILE A 35 -15.36 0.58 5.51
N HIS A 36 -14.98 -0.70 5.50
CA HIS A 36 -13.59 -1.14 5.61
C HIS A 36 -12.72 -0.49 4.54
N ASP A 37 -13.13 -0.59 3.27
CA ASP A 37 -12.37 -0.07 2.14
C ASP A 37 -12.27 1.45 2.21
N LEU A 38 -13.37 2.14 2.54
CA LEU A 38 -13.37 3.59 2.72
C LEU A 38 -12.34 4.03 3.76
N ILE A 39 -12.31 3.39 4.93
CA ILE A 39 -11.35 3.69 5.99
C ILE A 39 -9.93 3.37 5.51
N GLN A 40 -9.71 2.21 4.90
CA GLN A 40 -8.41 1.78 4.43
C GLN A 40 -7.82 2.75 3.41
N TYR A 41 -8.58 3.13 2.38
CA TYR A 41 -8.12 4.06 1.35
C TYR A 41 -7.75 5.45 1.89
N ASN A 42 -8.45 5.92 2.92
CA ASN A 42 -8.22 7.27 3.48
C ASN A 42 -7.14 7.30 4.58
N VAL A 43 -7.04 6.25 5.40
CA VAL A 43 -6.11 6.21 6.54
C VAL A 43 -4.79 5.53 6.18
N ALA A 44 -4.85 4.41 5.46
CA ALA A 44 -3.70 3.57 5.14
C ALA A 44 -3.26 3.68 3.68
N GLY A 45 -4.06 4.35 2.82
CA GLY A 45 -3.83 4.43 1.38
C GLY A 45 -4.32 3.17 0.64
N ILE A 46 -4.11 3.15 -0.67
CA ILE A 46 -4.40 1.98 -1.51
C ILE A 46 -3.59 0.80 -0.96
N PRO A 47 -4.18 -0.38 -0.72
CA PRO A 47 -3.37 -1.57 -0.47
C PRO A 47 -2.49 -1.83 -1.69
N LEU A 48 -1.25 -1.34 -1.67
CA LEU A 48 -0.21 -1.87 -2.53
C LEU A 48 0.05 -3.29 -2.05
N ILE A 49 -0.52 -4.25 -2.79
CA ILE A 49 -0.10 -5.64 -2.72
C ILE A 49 1.39 -5.58 -3.05
N HIS A 50 2.24 -5.78 -2.05
CA HIS A 50 3.67 -5.86 -2.27
C HIS A 50 3.88 -7.01 -3.25
N GLU A 51 4.39 -6.70 -4.45
CA GLU A 51 4.62 -7.71 -5.47
C GLU A 51 5.54 -8.78 -4.86
N GLN A 52 5.11 -10.05 -4.90
CA GLN A 52 5.93 -11.14 -4.43
C GLN A 52 7.13 -11.29 -5.37
N THR A 53 8.20 -10.56 -5.05
CA THR A 53 9.44 -10.59 -5.80
C THR A 53 10.28 -11.74 -5.29
N GLN A 54 10.58 -12.69 -6.16
CA GLN A 54 11.53 -13.76 -5.88
C GLN A 54 12.94 -13.22 -6.06
N TRP A 55 13.68 -13.09 -4.97
CA TRP A 55 15.08 -12.69 -5.01
C TRP A 55 15.96 -13.93 -5.06
N HIS A 56 16.76 -14.07 -6.12
CA HIS A 56 17.84 -15.06 -6.12
C HIS A 56 19.00 -14.52 -5.28
N PHE A 57 18.97 -14.81 -3.98
CA PHE A 57 20.01 -14.39 -3.06
C PHE A 57 21.19 -15.37 -3.11
N ASP A 58 22.29 -14.93 -3.72
CA ASP A 58 23.60 -15.58 -3.62
C ASP A 58 24.50 -14.78 -2.64
N PRO A 59 24.86 -15.37 -1.48
CA PRO A 59 25.72 -14.72 -0.49
C PRO A 59 27.10 -14.32 -1.03
N GLU A 60 27.66 -15.09 -1.96
CA GLU A 60 29.00 -14.82 -2.49
C GLU A 60 28.99 -13.61 -3.42
N ASP A 61 27.93 -13.47 -4.22
CA ASP A 61 27.68 -12.30 -5.04
C ASP A 61 27.58 -11.02 -4.20
N GLY A 62 26.90 -11.09 -3.05
CA GLY A 62 26.82 -9.98 -2.10
C GLY A 62 28.19 -9.56 -1.56
N LYS A 63 29.05 -10.52 -1.22
CA LYS A 63 30.43 -10.25 -0.76
C LYS A 63 31.27 -9.59 -1.85
N GLN A 64 31.19 -10.08 -3.08
CA GLN A 64 31.94 -9.50 -4.21
C GLN A 64 31.48 -8.08 -4.54
N ARG A 65 30.17 -7.83 -4.50
CA ARG A 65 29.60 -6.49 -4.71
C ARG A 65 30.05 -5.49 -3.65
N ARG A 66 30.10 -5.91 -2.37
CA ARG A 66 30.65 -5.09 -1.27
C ARG A 66 32.08 -4.68 -1.56
N ILE A 67 32.96 -5.65 -1.84
CA ILE A 67 34.39 -5.41 -2.10
C ILE A 67 34.57 -4.44 -3.27
N ARG A 68 33.81 -4.63 -4.35
CA ARG A 68 33.87 -3.73 -5.52
C ARG A 68 33.44 -2.31 -5.14
N TYR A 69 32.32 -2.16 -4.44
CA TYR A 69 31.80 -0.86 -4.05
C TYR A 69 32.73 -0.10 -3.11
N GLU A 70 33.32 -0.79 -2.12
CA GLU A 70 34.34 -0.22 -1.23
C GLU A 70 35.60 0.19 -1.99
N LYS A 71 36.04 -0.61 -2.98
CA LYS A 71 37.19 -0.27 -3.83
C LYS A 71 36.93 0.99 -4.68
N GLU A 72 35.73 1.14 -5.21
CA GLU A 72 35.34 2.27 -6.07
C GLU A 72 35.09 3.57 -5.27
N ASN A 73 34.59 3.45 -4.03
CA ASN A 73 34.14 4.60 -3.23
C ASN A 73 35.00 4.87 -1.98
N GLY A 74 36.04 4.05 -1.75
CA GLY A 74 36.95 4.14 -0.61
C GLY A 74 36.21 4.15 0.73
N ARG A 75 36.67 5.01 1.64
CA ARG A 75 36.11 5.16 3.00
C ARG A 75 34.62 5.51 3.01
N HIS A 76 34.13 6.26 2.01
CA HIS A 76 32.70 6.59 1.93
C HIS A 76 31.86 5.38 1.52
N GLY A 77 32.42 4.47 0.72
CA GLY A 77 31.79 3.22 0.34
C GLY A 77 31.54 2.32 1.55
N GLU A 78 32.57 2.14 2.38
CA GLU A 78 32.50 1.38 3.63
C GLU A 78 31.43 1.95 4.57
N ILE A 79 31.44 3.27 4.80
CA ILE A 79 30.47 3.95 5.67
C ILE A 79 29.04 3.78 5.13
N ALA A 80 28.85 3.89 3.82
CA ALA A 80 27.52 3.75 3.21
C ALA A 80 26.96 2.33 3.40
N ILE A 81 27.79 1.29 3.19
CA ILE A 81 27.37 -0.11 3.41
C ILE A 81 27.04 -0.34 4.89
N ALA A 82 27.87 0.18 5.79
CA ALA A 82 27.62 0.09 7.22
C ALA A 82 26.28 0.76 7.59
N LYS A 83 26.01 1.97 7.09
CA LYS A 83 24.75 2.70 7.32
C LYS A 83 23.53 1.94 6.83
N ILE A 84 23.62 1.30 5.67
CA ILE A 84 22.54 0.45 5.14
C ILE A 84 22.29 -0.75 6.06
N GLY A 85 23.35 -1.41 6.55
CA GLY A 85 23.23 -2.58 7.41
C GLY A 85 22.77 -2.29 8.85
N MET A 86 22.99 -1.08 9.36
CA MET A 86 22.63 -0.69 10.72
C MET A 86 21.16 -0.26 10.88
N GLY A 87 20.46 0.12 9.81
CA GLY A 87 19.09 0.62 9.90
C GLY A 87 18.98 2.04 10.49
N VAL A 88 17.78 2.62 10.45
CA VAL A 88 17.54 4.01 10.85
C VAL A 88 17.53 4.13 12.37
N GLY A 89 18.43 4.94 12.94
CA GLY A 89 18.47 5.27 14.37
C GLY A 89 19.62 4.63 15.17
N ILE A 90 20.48 3.82 14.55
CA ILE A 90 21.68 3.29 15.20
C ILE A 90 22.82 4.30 15.08
N GLN A 91 23.54 4.52 16.19
CA GLN A 91 24.68 5.43 16.30
C GLN A 91 25.70 5.17 15.20
N GLU A 92 26.18 6.24 14.55
CA GLU A 92 27.19 6.13 13.50
C GLU A 92 28.43 5.36 13.99
N PRO A 93 29.03 4.51 13.14
CA PRO A 93 30.14 3.67 13.54
C PRO A 93 31.33 4.55 13.92
N LEU A 94 31.92 4.29 15.09
CA LEU A 94 33.09 5.01 15.57
C LEU A 94 34.25 4.80 14.59
N ILE A 95 34.54 5.84 13.82
CA ILE A 95 35.65 5.86 12.87
C ILE A 95 36.94 5.74 13.68
N ARG A 96 37.67 4.62 13.56
CA ARG A 96 39.07 4.62 13.97
C ARG A 96 39.85 5.45 12.97
N SER A 97 40.27 6.64 13.39
CA SER A 97 41.30 7.39 12.68
C SER A 97 42.58 6.55 12.69
N ALA A 98 42.97 6.05 11.51
CA ALA A 98 44.32 5.57 11.27
C ALA A 98 45.26 6.76 11.05
#